data_AF-A0A495VF34-F1
#
_entry.id   AF-A0A495VF34-F1
#
_cell.length_a   1.000
_cell.length_b   1.000
_cell.length_c   1.000
_cell.angle_alpha   90.00
_cell.angle_beta   90.00
_cell.angle_gamma   90.00
#
_symmetry.space_group_name_H-M   'P 1'
#
loop_
_entity.id
_entity.type
_entity.pdbx_description
1 polymer ?
#
loop_
_entity_poly.entity_id
_entity_poly.type
_entity_poly.pdbx_seq_one_letter_code
_entity_poly.pdbx_strand_id
1 'polypeptide(L)'
;MATAPTLLSHETPDDLHEEETQSHRKSPNLSLAGKTDSRSGDGLETSDLTSNRLAEITPEATAPVSATSDVSTSGRAGADVAEWVSQIEGAWHKTIQDIIEVGKLLKRAKDELGTTYEQLVRQLPFSSSQAGNFVRISEHRVLSDRACWNSLPKALNTLYYLSRLDDSHVREAIDSGDISPDTTLSQAKALVSGQTKTVGGRQAKSESADYMDVTVSIPRTSDVSAVLQATRAMAGSFGGTIDYRKNETSVGEFLLKDTKEFIERSLVETQADLTNATLDEVRMLERAAETLSKGKTKKGDPEPKLPGEDPDATALTALLGVQEITCTSIKEWCSANGVPTRLALDEVAQPFYPWEQARLVVENPDDKAARKRLEQLSRGGNRAIRRLALDIMDGLDNMADFESQFPNANGPLK
;
A
#
# COMPACT_ATOMS: atom_id res chain seq x y z
N MET A 1 24.76 -55.65 -51.81
CA MET A 1 24.77 -57.12 -51.57
C MET A 1 24.45 -57.34 -50.11
N ALA A 2 23.49 -58.22 -49.85
CA ALA A 2 22.71 -58.31 -48.63
C ALA A 2 23.30 -59.31 -47.63
N THR A 3 23.11 -59.05 -46.33
CA THR A 3 22.95 -60.08 -45.30
C THR A 3 22.26 -59.48 -44.08
N ALA A 4 21.10 -60.05 -43.74
CA ALA A 4 20.29 -59.77 -42.55
C ALA A 4 20.71 -60.69 -41.37
N PRO A 5 20.21 -60.42 -40.15
CA PRO A 5 19.97 -61.49 -39.19
C PRO A 5 18.54 -61.48 -38.60
N THR A 6 17.85 -62.57 -38.91
CA THR A 6 17.07 -63.50 -38.05
C THR A 6 16.49 -63.03 -36.71
N LEU A 7 15.16 -63.15 -36.65
CA LEU A 7 14.23 -63.13 -35.52
C LEU A 7 14.46 -64.33 -34.55
N LEU A 8 14.30 -64.08 -33.24
CA LEU A 8 14.05 -65.13 -32.25
C LEU A 8 12.76 -64.78 -31.48
N SER A 9 11.73 -65.58 -31.68
CA SER A 9 10.48 -65.60 -30.92
C SER A 9 10.71 -66.25 -29.57
N HIS A 10 10.12 -65.71 -28.50
CA HIS A 10 9.94 -66.45 -27.25
C HIS A 10 8.46 -66.46 -26.88
N GLU A 11 7.99 -67.68 -26.68
CA GLU A 11 6.64 -68.09 -26.33
C GLU A 11 6.24 -67.67 -24.90
N THR A 12 4.94 -67.40 -24.77
CA THR A 12 4.15 -67.35 -23.54
C THR A 12 4.14 -68.71 -22.81
N PRO A 13 3.79 -68.70 -21.52
CA PRO A 13 2.83 -69.68 -21.04
C PRO A 13 1.63 -69.06 -20.32
N ASP A 14 0.52 -69.72 -20.59
CA ASP A 14 -0.83 -69.61 -20.07
C ASP A 14 -0.99 -69.94 -18.58
N ASP A 15 -2.14 -69.46 -18.08
CA ASP A 15 -3.03 -70.01 -17.05
C ASP A 15 -2.56 -70.08 -15.57
N LEU A 16 -3.34 -69.43 -14.69
CA LEU A 16 -4.39 -70.12 -13.91
C LEU A 16 -5.29 -69.14 -13.12
N HIS A 17 -6.54 -69.55 -13.01
CA HIS A 17 -7.71 -68.98 -12.35
C HIS A 17 -7.61 -68.77 -10.83
N GLU A 18 -8.44 -67.84 -10.29
CA GLU A 18 -9.40 -68.01 -9.17
C GLU A 18 -9.81 -66.61 -8.64
N GLU A 19 -11.01 -66.10 -8.96
CA GLU A 19 -12.28 -66.17 -8.21
C GLU A 19 -12.34 -65.51 -6.80
N GLU A 20 -13.28 -64.56 -6.70
CA GLU A 20 -14.11 -64.12 -5.58
C GLU A 20 -13.57 -64.07 -4.12
N THR A 21 -13.74 -62.91 -3.48
CA THR A 21 -14.87 -62.69 -2.55
C THR A 21 -14.88 -61.27 -1.95
N GLN A 22 -16.07 -60.70 -1.86
CA GLN A 22 -16.43 -59.55 -1.01
C GLN A 22 -16.25 -59.89 0.48
N SER A 23 -15.77 -58.95 1.29
CA SER A 23 -16.12 -58.92 2.72
C SER A 23 -16.00 -57.55 3.37
N HIS A 24 -17.10 -57.14 3.99
CA HIS A 24 -17.25 -56.04 4.92
C HIS A 24 -16.15 -55.96 5.99
N ARG A 25 -15.70 -54.74 6.33
CA ARG A 25 -15.59 -54.32 7.74
C ARG A 25 -15.93 -52.85 7.97
N LYS A 26 -16.88 -52.66 8.88
CA LYS A 26 -17.23 -51.45 9.63
C LYS A 26 -16.07 -51.04 10.55
N SER A 27 -15.85 -49.72 10.67
CA SER A 27 -15.61 -48.88 11.88
C SER A 27 -14.61 -49.34 12.97
N PRO A 28 -13.94 -48.43 13.76
CA PRO A 28 -14.54 -47.22 14.31
C PRO A 28 -13.67 -45.96 14.57
N ASN A 29 -14.41 -44.87 14.83
CA ASN A 29 -14.12 -43.72 15.69
C ASN A 29 -12.88 -43.80 16.60
N LEU A 30 -12.05 -42.76 16.55
CA LEU A 30 -11.18 -42.35 17.65
C LEU A 30 -11.37 -40.86 17.90
N SER A 31 -12.13 -40.58 18.96
CA SER A 31 -12.23 -39.29 19.63
C SER A 31 -10.98 -39.12 20.51
N LEU A 32 -10.26 -38.02 20.38
CA LEU A 32 -9.39 -37.52 21.44
C LEU A 32 -9.61 -36.02 21.62
N ALA A 33 -10.36 -35.69 22.67
CA ALA A 33 -10.33 -34.41 23.33
C ALA A 33 -9.01 -34.29 24.10
N GLY A 34 -8.31 -33.17 23.93
CA GLY A 34 -7.15 -32.78 24.72
C GLY A 34 -7.25 -31.30 25.05
N LYS A 35 -7.46 -31.02 26.33
CA LYS A 35 -7.70 -29.71 26.94
C LYS A 35 -6.56 -29.48 27.94
N THR A 36 -5.76 -28.44 27.75
CA THR A 36 -4.79 -27.87 28.73
C THR A 36 -4.60 -26.40 28.32
N ASP A 37 -5.21 -25.41 28.97
CA ASP A 37 -4.84 -24.76 30.24
C ASP A 37 -3.39 -24.24 30.34
N SER A 38 -3.29 -22.90 30.33
CA SER A 38 -2.63 -22.04 31.34
C SER A 38 -1.10 -22.01 31.48
N ARG A 39 -0.50 -20.86 31.10
CA ARG A 39 0.67 -20.20 31.77
C ARG A 39 0.87 -18.81 31.14
N SER A 40 0.63 -17.65 31.76
CA SER A 40 1.25 -16.98 32.94
C SER A 40 2.77 -16.77 32.85
N GLY A 41 3.17 -15.49 32.92
CA GLY A 41 4.53 -14.94 32.93
C GLY A 41 4.53 -13.66 32.08
N ASP A 42 4.29 -12.44 32.58
CA ASP A 42 4.70 -11.76 33.82
C ASP A 42 6.21 -11.51 33.91
N GLY A 43 6.58 -10.22 33.92
CA GLY A 43 7.86 -9.73 34.44
C GLY A 43 8.80 -9.00 33.48
N LEU A 44 8.84 -7.66 33.63
CA LEU A 44 10.04 -6.81 33.83
C LEU A 44 11.03 -6.72 32.63
N GLU A 45 11.66 -5.60 32.25
CA GLU A 45 12.25 -4.51 33.02
C GLU A 45 12.24 -3.21 32.19
N THR A 46 11.93 -2.09 32.85
CA THR A 46 12.26 -0.74 32.39
C THR A 46 13.58 -0.32 33.04
N SER A 47 14.59 -0.01 32.25
CA SER A 47 15.84 0.61 32.72
C SER A 47 16.13 1.90 31.96
N ASP A 48 15.69 2.99 32.58
CA ASP A 48 16.42 4.20 32.90
C ASP A 48 17.79 4.51 32.27
N LEU A 49 17.90 5.80 31.92
CA LEU A 49 19.03 6.71 32.14
C LEU A 49 20.34 6.44 31.40
N THR A 50 20.58 7.23 30.34
CA THR A 50 21.91 7.83 30.14
C THR A 50 21.80 9.33 29.93
N SER A 51 22.12 10.04 31.01
CA SER A 51 22.51 11.44 31.03
C SER A 51 23.69 11.64 30.08
N ASN A 52 23.59 12.59 29.14
CA ASN A 52 24.77 13.08 28.44
C ASN A 52 25.09 14.51 28.86
N ARG A 53 26.34 14.63 29.29
CA ARG A 53 26.95 15.62 30.15
C ARG A 53 27.53 16.71 29.26
N LEU A 54 26.96 17.92 29.35
CA LEU A 54 27.51 19.13 28.72
C LEU A 54 28.90 19.41 29.31
N ALA A 55 29.89 19.47 28.43
CA ALA A 55 31.28 19.73 28.75
C ALA A 55 31.50 21.19 29.18
N GLU A 56 32.36 21.33 30.18
CA GLU A 56 32.94 22.56 30.71
C GLU A 56 33.67 23.35 29.63
N ILE A 57 33.45 24.67 29.59
CA ILE A 57 34.35 25.64 28.96
C ILE A 57 34.79 26.59 30.06
N THR A 58 36.05 26.46 30.49
CA THR A 58 36.76 27.46 31.30
C THR A 58 37.39 28.55 30.42
N PRO A 59 37.45 29.81 30.90
CA PRO A 59 37.98 30.96 30.16
C PRO A 59 39.42 31.33 30.58
N GLU A 60 40.22 31.88 29.67
CA GLU A 60 41.53 32.49 29.97
C GLU A 60 41.83 33.61 28.93
N ALA A 61 41.66 34.88 29.30
CA ALA A 61 42.72 35.90 29.58
C ALA A 61 43.23 36.65 28.32
N THR A 62 43.58 37.95 28.25
CA THR A 62 43.51 39.17 29.10
C THR A 62 44.03 40.36 28.26
N ALA A 63 43.23 41.46 28.14
CA ALA A 63 43.56 42.92 28.08
C ALA A 63 44.54 43.49 26.99
N PRO A 64 44.68 44.83 26.73
CA PRO A 64 44.38 45.98 27.61
C PRO A 64 43.75 47.30 27.04
N VAL A 65 43.06 47.98 27.98
CA VAL A 65 42.78 49.42 28.24
C VAL A 65 43.21 50.53 27.25
N SER A 66 42.24 51.44 26.99
CA SER A 66 42.27 52.93 27.09
C SER A 66 41.08 53.49 26.28
N ALA A 67 40.31 54.52 26.62
CA ALA A 67 40.35 55.54 27.65
C ALA A 67 38.92 56.07 27.90
N THR A 68 38.81 56.77 29.01
CA THR A 68 37.69 57.47 29.65
C THR A 68 36.90 58.43 28.75
N SER A 69 35.57 58.38 28.82
CA SER A 69 34.67 59.52 28.55
C SER A 69 33.37 59.37 29.36
N ASP A 70 33.22 60.32 30.26
CA ASP A 70 32.05 60.84 30.97
C ASP A 70 30.83 59.97 31.28
N VAL A 71 30.71 59.77 32.61
CA VAL A 71 29.51 59.54 33.39
C VAL A 71 28.46 60.64 33.10
N SER A 72 27.36 60.24 32.48
CA SER A 72 26.04 60.82 32.72
C SER A 72 25.12 59.72 33.25
N THR A 73 25.32 59.39 34.52
CA THR A 73 24.36 58.63 35.32
C THR A 73 23.25 59.59 35.74
N SER A 74 22.25 59.78 34.88
CA SER A 74 20.98 60.41 35.25
C SER A 74 19.85 59.81 34.43
N GLY A 75 19.02 59.00 35.10
CA GLY A 75 17.65 58.70 34.68
C GLY A 75 17.44 57.64 33.61
N ARG A 76 17.71 56.35 33.89
CA ARG A 76 17.09 55.24 33.14
C ARG A 76 16.34 54.30 34.08
N ALA A 77 15.54 54.88 34.97
CA ALA A 77 14.58 54.17 35.81
C ALA A 77 13.20 54.30 35.16
N GLY A 78 12.82 53.27 34.41
CA GLY A 78 11.64 53.25 33.56
C GLY A 78 12.03 52.99 32.11
N ALA A 79 12.66 51.83 31.84
CA ALA A 79 12.48 51.26 30.52
C ALA A 79 10.97 51.12 30.34
N ASP A 80 10.42 51.89 29.41
CA ASP A 80 8.99 51.96 29.17
C ASP A 80 8.48 50.52 28.97
N VAL A 81 7.40 50.14 29.64
CA VAL A 81 6.82 48.81 29.53
C VAL A 81 6.59 48.47 28.05
N ALA A 82 6.28 49.49 27.24
CA ALA A 82 6.17 49.38 25.78
C ALA A 82 7.45 48.90 25.08
N GLU A 83 8.65 49.32 25.53
CA GLU A 83 9.93 48.91 24.93
C GLU A 83 10.20 47.41 25.17
N TRP A 84 9.94 46.93 26.38
CA TRP A 84 10.06 45.50 26.71
C TRP A 84 9.00 44.65 26.03
N VAL A 85 7.75 45.12 25.97
CA VAL A 85 6.68 44.44 25.21
C VAL A 85 7.08 44.30 23.74
N SER A 86 7.58 45.37 23.11
CA SER A 86 8.01 45.31 21.71
C SER A 86 9.19 44.37 21.47
N GLN A 87 10.17 44.33 22.37
CA GLN A 87 11.30 43.38 22.28
C GLN A 87 10.86 41.93 22.46
N ILE A 88 9.96 41.67 23.42
CA ILE A 88 9.38 40.34 23.66
C ILE A 88 8.52 39.92 22.48
N GLU A 89 7.66 40.80 21.94
CA GLU A 89 6.88 40.56 20.73
C GLU A 89 7.81 40.28 19.54
N GLY A 90 8.89 41.03 19.36
CA GLY A 90 9.88 40.78 18.30
C GLY A 90 10.51 39.38 18.41
N ALA A 91 10.95 38.99 19.61
CA ALA A 91 11.46 37.63 19.87
C ALA A 91 10.35 36.57 19.74
N TRP A 92 9.10 36.92 20.04
CA TRP A 92 7.93 36.05 19.96
C TRP A 92 7.60 35.67 18.52
N HIS A 93 7.61 36.64 17.60
CA HIS A 93 7.35 36.41 16.16
C HIS A 93 8.50 35.67 15.46
N LYS A 94 9.73 35.84 15.95
CA LYS A 94 10.91 35.15 15.42
C LYS A 94 10.75 33.62 15.42
N THR A 95 10.08 33.06 16.43
CA THR A 95 9.83 31.61 16.50
C THR A 95 8.97 31.09 15.35
N ILE A 96 7.90 31.81 14.95
CA ILE A 96 7.01 31.38 13.85
C ILE A 96 7.73 31.57 12.51
N GLN A 97 8.45 32.68 12.36
CA GLN A 97 9.28 32.95 11.20
C GLN A 97 10.30 31.83 10.97
N ASP A 98 11.03 31.43 12.02
CA ASP A 98 12.05 30.38 11.96
C ASP A 98 11.44 29.03 11.53
N ILE A 99 10.24 28.68 12.03
CA ILE A 99 9.50 27.47 11.62
C ILE A 99 9.21 27.48 10.11
N ILE A 100 8.71 28.61 9.59
CA ILE A 100 8.37 28.76 8.16
C ILE A 100 9.64 28.73 7.30
N GLU A 101 10.72 29.37 7.75
CA GLU A 101 12.00 29.41 7.04
C GLU A 101 12.64 28.02 6.94
N VAL A 102 12.66 27.27 8.05
CA VAL A 102 13.10 25.86 8.06
C VAL A 102 12.27 25.03 7.08
N GLY A 103 10.94 25.19 7.05
CA GLY A 103 10.08 24.51 6.09
C GLY A 103 10.41 24.81 4.62
N LYS A 104 10.67 26.08 4.30
CA LYS A 104 11.10 26.51 2.95
C LYS A 104 12.46 25.93 2.56
N LEU A 105 13.42 25.91 3.48
CA LEU A 105 14.75 25.31 3.25
C LEU A 105 14.64 23.80 3.03
N LEU A 106 13.82 23.10 3.81
CA LEU A 106 13.58 21.66 3.66
C LEU A 106 12.92 21.35 2.32
N LYS A 107 11.93 22.13 1.89
CA LYS A 107 11.29 21.99 0.59
C LYS A 107 12.30 22.16 -0.55
N ARG A 108 13.07 23.24 -0.51
CA ARG A 108 14.12 23.50 -1.50
C ARG A 108 15.17 22.38 -1.54
N ALA A 109 15.62 21.91 -0.38
CA ALA A 109 16.57 20.80 -0.30
C ALA A 109 15.99 19.51 -0.88
N LYS A 110 14.70 19.24 -0.68
CA LYS A 110 14.01 18.09 -1.27
C LYS A 110 14.00 18.17 -2.80
N ASP A 111 13.71 19.34 -3.35
CA ASP A 111 13.66 19.57 -4.79
C ASP A 111 15.06 19.47 -5.44
N GLU A 112 16.10 19.97 -4.78
CA GLU A 112 17.48 19.97 -5.31
C GLU A 112 18.21 18.62 -5.14
N LEU A 113 17.96 17.88 -4.05
CA LEU A 113 18.71 16.67 -3.69
C LEU A 113 18.06 15.35 -4.15
N GLY A 114 16.75 15.36 -4.44
CA GLY A 114 16.01 14.17 -4.89
C GLY A 114 16.18 12.98 -3.93
N THR A 115 16.81 11.89 -4.42
CA THR A 115 17.02 10.65 -3.65
C THR A 115 17.97 10.81 -2.46
N THR A 116 18.84 11.83 -2.46
CA THR A 116 19.80 12.07 -1.36
C THR A 116 19.22 12.88 -0.20
N TYR A 117 17.99 13.39 -0.35
CA TYR A 117 17.29 14.16 0.68
C TYR A 117 17.13 13.40 2.01
N GLU A 118 16.87 12.10 1.98
CA GLU A 118 16.71 11.29 3.19
C GLU A 118 17.99 11.24 4.05
N GLN A 119 19.16 11.28 3.42
CA GLN A 119 20.44 11.29 4.12
C GLN A 119 20.67 12.62 4.85
N LEU A 120 20.23 13.74 4.26
CA LEU A 120 20.25 15.05 4.90
C LEU A 120 19.35 15.04 6.14
N VAL A 121 18.09 14.57 6.00
CA VAL A 121 17.12 14.56 7.11
C VAL A 121 17.62 13.75 8.31
N ARG A 122 18.34 12.64 8.08
CA ARG A 122 18.96 11.83 9.16
C ARG A 122 20.05 12.57 9.96
N GLN A 123 20.62 13.64 9.42
CA GLN A 123 21.67 14.44 10.08
C GLN A 123 21.11 15.66 10.83
N LEU A 124 19.82 15.98 10.66
CA LEU A 124 19.19 17.13 11.32
C LEU A 124 18.84 16.81 12.77
N PRO A 125 18.76 17.82 13.66
CA PRO A 125 18.45 17.63 15.08
C PRO A 125 16.96 17.35 15.34
N PHE A 126 16.22 16.82 14.37
CA PHE A 126 14.80 16.51 14.45
C PHE A 126 14.43 15.35 13.53
N SER A 127 13.29 14.72 13.81
CA SER A 127 12.85 13.54 13.05
C SER A 127 12.34 13.88 11.64
N SER A 128 12.31 12.87 10.76
CA SER A 128 11.70 13.02 9.42
C SER A 128 10.22 13.43 9.47
N SER A 129 9.50 13.04 10.52
CA SER A 129 8.11 13.48 10.72
C SER A 129 8.03 14.98 11.01
N GLN A 130 8.92 15.50 11.86
CA GLN A 130 9.00 16.94 12.12
C GLN A 130 9.41 17.73 10.87
N ALA A 131 10.33 17.19 10.06
CA ALA A 131 10.68 17.77 8.77
C ALA A 131 9.44 17.92 7.85
N GLY A 132 8.60 16.89 7.78
CA GLY A 132 7.33 16.95 7.06
C GLY A 132 6.36 18.00 7.61
N ASN A 133 6.30 18.16 8.94
CA ASN A 133 5.46 19.19 9.56
C ASN A 133 5.92 20.61 9.21
N PHE A 134 7.23 20.88 9.23
CA PHE A 134 7.79 22.17 8.83
C PHE A 134 7.42 22.52 7.39
N VAL A 135 7.62 21.58 6.45
CA VAL A 135 7.27 21.78 5.04
C VAL A 135 5.79 22.10 4.89
N ARG A 136 4.90 21.30 5.49
CA ARG A 136 3.45 21.51 5.40
C ARG A 136 3.00 22.87 5.94
N ILE A 137 3.55 23.31 7.07
CA ILE A 137 3.24 24.63 7.65
C ILE A 137 3.69 25.75 6.68
N SER A 138 4.88 25.61 6.09
CA SER A 138 5.45 26.62 5.18
C SER A 138 4.76 26.71 3.81
N GLU A 139 4.01 25.67 3.42
CA GLU A 139 3.23 25.66 2.18
C GLU A 139 1.84 26.27 2.35
N HIS A 140 1.33 26.33 3.58
CA HIS A 140 0.02 26.88 3.86
C HIS A 140 0.03 28.40 3.72
N ARG A 141 -0.81 28.95 2.83
CA ARG A 141 -0.78 30.36 2.42
C ARG A 141 -1.08 31.31 3.57
N VAL A 142 -2.10 31.02 4.38
CA VAL A 142 -2.47 31.86 5.54
C VAL A 142 -1.46 31.79 6.67
N LEU A 143 -1.00 30.60 7.05
CA LEU A 143 -0.01 30.45 8.14
C LEU A 143 1.35 31.07 7.78
N SER A 144 1.70 31.07 6.48
CA SER A 144 2.92 31.69 5.98
C SER A 144 2.81 33.21 5.78
N ASP A 145 1.62 33.80 5.94
CA ASP A 145 1.41 35.24 5.84
C ASP A 145 1.83 35.93 7.13
N ARG A 146 2.80 36.84 7.00
CA ARG A 146 3.33 37.63 8.11
C ARG A 146 2.25 38.45 8.81
N ALA A 147 1.20 38.85 8.09
CA ALA A 147 0.08 39.59 8.69
C ALA A 147 -0.66 38.79 9.77
N CYS A 148 -0.62 37.45 9.71
CA CYS A 148 -1.35 36.57 10.62
C CYS A 148 -0.49 36.09 11.82
N TRP A 149 0.83 36.28 11.81
CA TRP A 149 1.73 35.66 12.81
C TRP A 149 1.42 36.06 14.25
N ASN A 150 0.91 37.26 14.47
CA ASN A 150 0.56 37.76 15.80
C ASN A 150 -0.64 37.00 16.41
N SER A 151 -1.46 36.35 15.58
CA SER A 151 -2.65 35.61 16.01
C SER A 151 -2.41 34.11 16.10
N LEU A 152 -1.22 33.62 15.71
CA LEU A 152 -0.96 32.19 15.61
C LEU A 152 -0.32 31.61 16.89
N PRO A 153 -0.63 30.35 17.23
CA PRO A 153 0.05 29.64 18.31
C PRO A 153 1.48 29.29 17.91
N LYS A 154 2.42 29.27 18.87
CA LYS A 154 3.83 28.94 18.60
C LYS A 154 4.15 27.46 18.51
N ALA A 155 3.31 26.63 19.12
CA ALA A 155 3.59 25.21 19.22
C ALA A 155 3.58 24.59 17.83
N LEU A 156 4.71 24.03 17.40
CA LEU A 156 4.89 23.41 16.09
C LEU A 156 3.76 22.41 15.76
N ASN A 157 3.40 21.57 16.73
CA ASN A 157 2.32 20.60 16.56
C ASN A 157 0.96 21.28 16.36
N THR A 158 0.67 22.37 17.08
CA THR A 158 -0.58 23.12 16.89
C THR A 158 -0.64 23.74 15.50
N LEU A 159 0.43 24.41 15.06
CA LEU A 159 0.54 24.95 13.70
C LEU A 159 0.37 23.87 12.63
N TYR A 160 0.95 22.69 12.84
CA TYR A 160 0.77 21.56 11.94
C TYR A 160 -0.70 21.13 11.83
N TYR A 161 -1.44 21.03 12.94
CA TYR A 161 -2.87 20.70 12.85
C TYR A 161 -3.67 21.80 12.15
N LEU A 162 -3.36 23.08 12.41
CA LEU A 162 -3.98 24.19 11.70
C LEU A 162 -3.67 24.15 10.19
N SER A 163 -2.48 23.69 9.79
CA SER A 163 -2.10 23.54 8.37
C SER A 163 -2.87 22.45 7.60
N ARG A 164 -3.81 21.77 8.27
CA ARG A 164 -4.71 20.78 7.66
C ARG A 164 -6.09 21.35 7.33
N LEU A 165 -6.41 22.52 7.87
CA LEU A 165 -7.63 23.25 7.55
C LEU A 165 -7.44 23.96 6.20
N ASP A 166 -8.54 24.32 5.53
CA ASP A 166 -8.47 25.14 4.32
C ASP A 166 -8.13 26.60 4.65
N ASP A 167 -7.54 27.31 3.69
CA ASP A 167 -7.17 28.73 3.83
C ASP A 167 -8.34 29.62 4.29
N SER A 168 -9.56 29.34 3.82
CA SER A 168 -10.76 30.10 4.22
C SER A 168 -11.09 29.89 5.70
N HIS A 169 -11.05 28.64 6.15
CA HIS A 169 -11.40 28.27 7.53
C HIS A 169 -10.35 28.75 8.53
N VAL A 170 -9.06 28.69 8.19
CA VAL A 170 -8.00 29.26 9.05
C VAL A 170 -8.19 30.76 9.20
N ARG A 171 -8.49 31.47 8.10
CA ARG A 171 -8.70 32.92 8.14
C ARG A 171 -9.93 33.30 8.94
N GLU A 172 -11.06 32.63 8.69
CA GLU A 172 -12.28 32.84 9.46
C GLU A 172 -12.07 32.56 10.96
N ALA A 173 -11.36 31.49 11.32
CA ALA A 173 -11.07 31.15 12.70
C ALA A 173 -10.08 32.14 13.37
N ILE A 174 -9.18 32.77 12.60
CA ILE A 174 -8.35 33.87 13.09
C ILE A 174 -9.22 35.12 13.31
N ASP A 175 -10.09 35.44 12.36
CA ASP A 175 -10.96 36.63 12.41
C ASP A 175 -12.02 36.52 13.52
N SER A 176 -12.51 35.32 13.82
CA SER A 176 -13.44 35.03 14.92
C SER A 176 -12.76 34.99 16.29
N GLY A 177 -11.43 34.85 16.34
CA GLY A 177 -10.64 34.65 17.56
C GLY A 177 -10.59 33.22 18.07
N ASP A 178 -11.13 32.24 17.33
CA ASP A 178 -11.01 30.81 17.67
C ASP A 178 -9.56 30.31 17.56
N ILE A 179 -8.79 30.90 16.64
CA ILE A 179 -7.34 30.78 16.57
C ILE A 179 -6.73 32.06 17.16
N SER A 180 -5.98 31.87 18.25
CA SER A 180 -5.25 32.91 18.97
C SER A 180 -3.88 32.36 19.40
N PRO A 181 -2.97 33.20 19.92
CA PRO A 181 -1.67 32.75 20.43
C PRO A 181 -1.76 31.67 21.52
N ASP A 182 -2.88 31.66 22.26
CA ASP A 182 -3.16 30.71 23.35
C ASP A 182 -3.86 29.42 22.88
N THR A 183 -4.15 29.29 21.58
CA THR A 183 -4.79 28.10 21.03
C THR A 183 -3.96 26.86 21.32
N THR A 184 -4.57 25.93 22.06
CA THR A 184 -3.96 24.67 22.46
C THR A 184 -4.02 23.62 21.36
N LEU A 185 -3.20 22.58 21.48
CA LEU A 185 -3.22 21.43 20.57
C LEU A 185 -4.60 20.74 20.53
N SER A 186 -5.30 20.68 21.66
CA SER A 186 -6.63 20.07 21.74
C SER A 186 -7.67 20.87 20.96
N GLN A 187 -7.62 22.20 21.03
CA GLN A 187 -8.50 23.09 20.27
C GLN A 187 -8.21 23.01 18.77
N ALA A 188 -6.94 23.02 18.36
CA ALA A 188 -6.59 22.86 16.94
C ALA A 188 -7.08 21.50 16.38
N LYS A 189 -6.97 20.41 17.16
CA LYS A 189 -7.55 19.12 16.79
C LYS A 189 -9.07 19.17 16.68
N ALA A 190 -9.73 19.86 17.61
CA ALA A 190 -11.18 20.02 17.61
C ALA A 190 -11.65 20.75 16.35
N LEU A 191 -10.97 21.84 15.94
CA LEU A 191 -11.26 22.58 14.70
C LEU A 191 -11.16 21.67 13.45
N VAL A 192 -10.10 20.86 13.37
CA VAL A 192 -9.91 19.90 12.27
C VAL A 192 -11.00 18.82 12.27
N SER A 193 -11.42 18.34 13.44
CA SER A 193 -12.52 17.38 13.55
C SER A 193 -13.90 18.01 13.32
N GLY A 194 -14.05 19.30 13.63
CA GLY A 194 -15.28 20.07 13.44
C GLY A 194 -15.57 20.32 11.96
N GLN A 195 -14.53 20.61 11.16
CA GLN A 195 -14.63 20.62 9.70
C GLN A 195 -15.21 19.32 9.13
N THR A 196 -14.92 18.16 9.75
CA THR A 196 -15.49 16.88 9.31
C THR A 196 -16.95 16.66 9.73
N LYS A 197 -17.52 17.52 10.58
CA LYS A 197 -18.86 17.35 11.16
C LYS A 197 -19.86 18.47 10.88
N THR A 198 -19.44 19.61 10.35
CA THR A 198 -20.35 20.72 10.05
C THR A 198 -19.98 21.37 8.73
N VAL A 199 -20.87 21.25 7.73
CA VAL A 199 -21.61 22.36 7.08
C VAL A 199 -22.14 21.84 5.73
N GLY A 200 -23.43 21.47 5.73
CA GLY A 200 -24.32 22.01 4.72
C GLY A 200 -24.88 23.32 5.28
N GLY A 201 -24.74 24.43 4.57
CA GLY A 201 -25.50 25.67 4.84
C GLY A 201 -24.77 27.01 4.70
N ARG A 202 -25.01 27.69 3.54
CA ARG A 202 -25.10 29.15 3.24
C ARG A 202 -23.88 30.06 3.48
N GLN A 203 -23.52 31.03 2.63
CA GLN A 203 -24.21 31.79 1.55
C GLN A 203 -23.11 32.40 0.64
N ALA A 204 -23.26 32.47 -0.68
CA ALA A 204 -23.72 33.68 -1.35
C ALA A 204 -24.16 33.40 -2.81
N LYS A 205 -25.16 34.15 -3.22
CA LYS A 205 -26.00 34.04 -4.42
C LYS A 205 -25.20 34.27 -5.72
N SER A 206 -24.97 33.22 -6.51
CA SER A 206 -24.79 33.34 -7.97
C SER A 206 -25.63 32.28 -8.67
N GLU A 207 -26.39 32.72 -9.66
CA GLU A 207 -27.38 31.96 -10.42
C GLU A 207 -26.66 31.05 -11.43
N SER A 208 -26.23 29.86 -11.00
CA SER A 208 -25.82 28.77 -11.89
C SER A 208 -26.27 27.45 -11.27
N ALA A 209 -26.85 26.56 -12.07
CA ALA A 209 -27.49 25.31 -11.65
C ALA A 209 -26.79 24.63 -10.45
N ASP A 210 -27.55 24.50 -9.37
CA ASP A 210 -27.12 24.11 -8.02
C ASP A 210 -26.90 22.59 -7.97
N TYR A 211 -25.66 22.14 -8.10
CA TYR A 211 -25.26 20.76 -7.79
C TYR A 211 -24.58 20.74 -6.42
N MET A 212 -25.13 19.97 -5.47
CA MET A 212 -24.43 19.65 -4.22
C MET A 212 -23.35 18.61 -4.49
N ASP A 213 -22.08 19.01 -4.42
CA ASP A 213 -20.97 18.07 -4.39
C ASP A 213 -20.87 17.45 -2.98
N VAL A 214 -21.32 16.21 -2.85
CA VAL A 214 -21.16 15.41 -1.62
C VAL A 214 -19.87 14.61 -1.72
N THR A 215 -18.86 14.98 -0.94
CA THR A 215 -17.62 14.19 -0.83
C THR A 215 -17.79 13.12 0.25
N VAL A 216 -17.83 11.85 -0.14
CA VAL A 216 -17.83 10.70 0.78
C VAL A 216 -16.42 10.17 0.90
N SER A 217 -15.77 10.37 2.05
CA SER A 217 -14.48 9.73 2.36
C SER A 217 -14.72 8.33 2.90
N ILE A 218 -14.25 7.32 2.17
CA ILE A 218 -14.40 5.91 2.53
C ILE A 218 -13.08 5.43 3.13
N PRO A 219 -12.97 5.19 4.45
CA PRO A 219 -11.77 4.64 5.04
C PRO A 219 -11.68 3.15 4.66
N ARG A 220 -10.74 2.78 3.76
CA ARG A 220 -10.37 1.40 3.37
C ARG A 220 -11.39 0.35 3.80
N THR A 221 -12.52 0.28 3.12
CA THR A 221 -13.54 -0.72 3.41
C THR A 221 -13.24 -1.96 2.59
N SER A 222 -13.22 -3.13 3.23
CA SER A 222 -13.20 -4.43 2.54
C SER A 222 -14.47 -4.69 1.70
N ASP A 223 -15.49 -3.83 1.82
CA ASP A 223 -16.75 -3.95 1.11
C ASP A 223 -17.14 -2.65 0.41
N VAL A 224 -16.40 -2.34 -0.66
CA VAL A 224 -16.66 -1.20 -1.54
C VAL A 224 -18.07 -1.27 -2.14
N SER A 225 -18.58 -2.48 -2.39
CA SER A 225 -19.92 -2.73 -2.90
C SER A 225 -21.00 -2.25 -1.94
N ALA A 226 -20.90 -2.57 -0.64
CA ALA A 226 -21.83 -2.09 0.37
C ALA A 226 -21.82 -0.57 0.50
N VAL A 227 -20.65 0.07 0.39
CA VAL A 227 -20.55 1.53 0.46
C VAL A 227 -21.19 2.18 -0.76
N LEU A 228 -20.96 1.66 -1.96
CA LEU A 228 -21.60 2.15 -3.17
C LEU A 228 -23.13 1.94 -3.14
N GLN A 229 -23.60 0.79 -2.64
CA GLN A 229 -25.02 0.54 -2.44
C GLN A 229 -25.62 1.53 -1.44
N ALA A 230 -24.97 1.77 -0.31
CA ALA A 230 -25.41 2.73 0.69
C ALA A 230 -25.44 4.17 0.13
N THR A 231 -24.41 4.54 -0.64
CA THR A 231 -24.32 5.87 -1.28
C THR A 231 -25.43 6.03 -2.33
N ARG A 232 -25.74 4.99 -3.12
CA ARG A 232 -26.87 5.00 -4.05
C ARG A 232 -28.22 5.06 -3.35
N ALA A 233 -28.43 4.27 -2.31
CA ALA A 233 -29.66 4.30 -1.52
C ALA A 233 -29.89 5.71 -0.94
N MET A 234 -28.82 6.34 -0.47
CA MET A 234 -28.83 7.73 -0.02
C MET A 234 -29.15 8.70 -1.17
N ALA A 235 -28.44 8.64 -2.29
CA ALA A 235 -28.68 9.51 -3.45
C ALA A 235 -30.14 9.38 -3.96
N GLY A 236 -30.65 8.15 -4.07
CA GLY A 236 -32.04 7.87 -4.44
C GLY A 236 -33.05 8.44 -3.45
N SER A 237 -32.77 8.39 -2.14
CA SER A 237 -33.65 8.98 -1.11
C SER A 237 -33.77 10.51 -1.20
N PHE A 238 -32.79 11.18 -1.82
CA PHE A 238 -32.78 12.63 -2.02
C PHE A 238 -33.06 13.05 -3.48
N GLY A 239 -33.43 12.11 -4.36
CA GLY A 239 -33.65 12.40 -5.78
C GLY A 239 -32.38 12.80 -6.54
N GLY A 240 -31.20 12.55 -5.98
CA GLY A 240 -29.91 12.81 -6.61
C GLY A 240 -29.42 11.63 -7.45
N THR A 241 -28.66 11.92 -8.50
CA THR A 241 -27.89 10.95 -9.26
C THR A 241 -26.41 11.06 -8.87
N ILE A 242 -25.72 9.92 -8.77
CA ILE A 242 -24.26 9.91 -8.57
C ILE A 242 -23.64 10.00 -9.96
N ASP A 243 -23.18 11.21 -10.33
CA ASP A 243 -22.41 11.42 -11.55
C ASP A 243 -20.91 11.36 -11.25
N TYR A 244 -20.20 10.57 -12.04
CA TYR A 244 -18.75 10.42 -11.93
C TYR A 244 -18.08 11.47 -12.80
N ARG A 245 -17.38 12.44 -12.17
CA ARG A 245 -16.55 13.41 -12.89
C ARG A 245 -15.13 12.85 -13.07
N LYS A 246 -14.59 12.99 -14.28
CA LYS A 246 -13.36 12.38 -14.80
C LYS A 246 -12.06 13.05 -14.27
N ASN A 247 -12.07 13.47 -13.02
CA ASN A 247 -11.00 14.27 -12.45
C ASN A 247 -9.97 13.32 -11.82
N GLU A 248 -8.95 13.01 -12.62
CA GLU A 248 -7.65 12.38 -12.33
C GLU A 248 -7.55 10.91 -11.89
N THR A 249 -8.60 10.25 -11.40
CA THR A 249 -8.68 8.77 -11.42
C THR A 249 -10.13 8.38 -11.20
N SER A 250 -10.74 7.66 -12.15
CA SER A 250 -12.07 7.09 -11.88
C SER A 250 -12.00 6.19 -10.64
N VAL A 251 -13.10 6.05 -9.90
CA VAL A 251 -13.16 5.10 -8.77
C VAL A 251 -12.79 3.69 -9.24
N GLY A 252 -13.12 3.33 -10.48
CA GLY A 252 -12.72 2.06 -11.10
C GLY A 252 -11.20 1.96 -11.26
N GLU A 253 -10.54 2.97 -11.83
CA GLU A 253 -9.07 3.02 -11.95
C GLU A 253 -8.39 3.01 -10.58
N PHE A 254 -8.95 3.71 -9.58
CA PHE A 254 -8.45 3.69 -8.22
C PHE A 254 -8.54 2.28 -7.61
N LEU A 255 -9.70 1.62 -7.73
CA LEU A 255 -9.92 0.26 -7.21
C LEU A 255 -9.05 -0.76 -7.94
N LEU A 256 -8.90 -0.63 -9.26
CA LEU A 256 -8.02 -1.48 -10.06
C LEU A 256 -6.57 -1.31 -9.62
N LYS A 257 -6.13 -0.07 -9.39
CA LYS A 257 -4.80 0.24 -8.88
C LYS A 257 -4.58 -0.34 -7.48
N ASP A 258 -5.49 -0.10 -6.54
CA ASP A 258 -5.39 -0.62 -5.16
C ASP A 258 -5.39 -2.15 -5.15
N THR A 259 -6.22 -2.79 -5.97
CA THR A 259 -6.27 -4.24 -6.13
C THR A 259 -4.97 -4.78 -6.72
N LYS A 260 -4.40 -4.10 -7.73
CA LYS A 260 -3.11 -4.47 -8.30
C LYS A 260 -1.99 -4.39 -7.25
N GLU A 261 -1.92 -3.29 -6.51
CA GLU A 261 -0.93 -3.11 -5.43
C GLU A 261 -1.10 -4.16 -4.32
N PHE A 262 -2.33 -4.54 -4.00
CA PHE A 262 -2.63 -5.58 -3.03
C PHE A 262 -2.21 -6.98 -3.51
N ILE A 263 -2.49 -7.32 -4.77
CA ILE A 263 -2.06 -8.58 -5.39
C ILE A 263 -0.52 -8.65 -5.45
N GLU A 264 0.14 -7.58 -5.88
CA GLU A 264 1.60 -7.51 -5.95
C GLU A 264 2.24 -7.70 -4.57
N ARG A 265 1.69 -7.06 -3.53
CA ARG A 265 2.15 -7.26 -2.15
C ARG A 265 1.98 -8.71 -1.70
N SER A 266 0.82 -9.30 -1.97
CA SER A 266 0.51 -10.68 -1.60
C SER A 266 1.39 -11.69 -2.35
N LEU A 267 1.77 -11.39 -3.61
CA LEU A 267 2.74 -12.18 -4.37
C LEU A 267 4.12 -12.11 -3.74
N VAL A 268 4.59 -10.93 -3.33
CA VAL A 268 5.89 -10.78 -2.66
C VAL A 268 5.90 -11.53 -1.32
N GLU A 269 4.82 -11.42 -0.54
CA GLU A 269 4.68 -12.13 0.74
C GLU A 269 4.70 -13.65 0.55
N THR A 270 3.94 -14.17 -0.41
CA THR A 270 3.90 -15.63 -0.68
C THR A 270 5.10 -16.14 -1.46
N GLN A 271 5.84 -15.27 -2.15
CA GLN A 271 7.10 -15.63 -2.80
C GLN A 271 8.17 -16.02 -1.78
N ALA A 272 8.13 -15.49 -0.56
CA ALA A 272 9.05 -15.90 0.50
C ALA A 272 8.92 -17.39 0.85
N ASP A 273 7.77 -18.01 0.55
CA ASP A 273 7.53 -19.44 0.74
C ASP A 273 8.09 -20.30 -0.42
N LEU A 274 8.44 -19.68 -1.56
CA LEU A 274 9.12 -20.34 -2.67
C LEU A 274 10.61 -20.46 -2.35
N THR A 275 11.04 -21.67 -1.99
CA THR A 275 12.42 -21.92 -1.57
C THR A 275 13.39 -22.14 -2.73
N ASN A 276 12.90 -22.57 -3.89
CA ASN A 276 13.75 -23.06 -4.99
C ASN A 276 13.52 -22.35 -6.34
N ALA A 277 12.69 -21.31 -6.38
CA ALA A 277 12.40 -20.60 -7.62
C ALA A 277 12.12 -19.12 -7.38
N THR A 278 12.54 -18.30 -8.32
CA THR A 278 12.22 -16.88 -8.40
C THR A 278 10.87 -16.66 -9.07
N LEU A 279 10.22 -15.52 -8.77
CA LEU A 279 8.95 -15.13 -9.40
C LEU A 279 9.02 -15.14 -10.94
N ASP A 280 10.13 -14.67 -11.51
CA ASP A 280 10.32 -14.62 -12.95
C ASP A 280 10.45 -16.03 -13.56
N GLU A 281 11.11 -16.96 -12.87
CA GLU A 281 11.15 -18.36 -13.29
C GLU A 281 9.77 -19.01 -13.27
N VAL A 282 8.95 -18.75 -12.25
CA VAL A 282 7.58 -19.29 -12.20
C VAL A 282 6.74 -18.75 -13.37
N ARG A 283 6.84 -17.45 -13.66
CA ARG A 283 6.13 -16.82 -14.78
C ARG A 283 6.57 -17.38 -16.13
N MET A 284 7.88 -17.56 -16.30
CA MET A 284 8.47 -18.17 -17.49
C MET A 284 7.94 -19.60 -17.71
N LEU A 285 7.90 -20.41 -16.66
CA LEU A 285 7.37 -21.79 -16.70
C LEU A 285 5.88 -21.82 -17.05
N GLU A 286 5.08 -20.90 -16.49
CA GLU A 286 3.64 -20.83 -16.76
C GLU A 286 3.35 -20.40 -18.22
N ARG A 287 4.11 -19.44 -18.78
CA ARG A 287 4.00 -19.06 -20.20
C ARG A 287 4.32 -20.24 -21.12
N ALA A 288 5.41 -20.95 -20.85
CA ALA A 288 5.78 -22.12 -21.63
C ALA A 288 4.73 -23.24 -21.53
N ALA A 289 4.21 -23.51 -20.32
CA ALA A 289 3.13 -24.46 -20.11
C ALA A 289 1.87 -24.06 -20.89
N GLU A 290 1.53 -22.78 -20.97
CA GLU A 290 0.40 -22.30 -21.77
C GLU A 290 0.61 -22.52 -23.27
N THR A 291 1.79 -22.18 -23.80
CA THR A 291 2.15 -22.40 -25.20
C THR A 291 2.04 -23.88 -25.57
N LEU A 292 2.57 -24.77 -24.72
CA LEU A 292 2.51 -26.21 -24.93
C LEU A 292 1.07 -26.76 -24.83
N SER A 293 0.25 -26.21 -23.93
CA SER A 293 -1.16 -26.62 -23.74
C SER A 293 -2.06 -26.30 -24.94
N LYS A 294 -1.67 -25.33 -25.79
CA LYS A 294 -2.44 -24.97 -27.00
C LYS A 294 -2.29 -26.01 -28.10
N GLY A 295 -1.20 -26.78 -28.10
CA GLY A 295 -0.99 -27.92 -28.99
C GLY A 295 -1.89 -29.08 -28.61
N LYS A 296 -3.08 -29.21 -29.22
CA LYS A 296 -3.92 -30.40 -29.07
C LYS A 296 -3.19 -31.60 -29.72
N THR A 297 -2.63 -32.49 -28.92
CA THR A 297 -2.14 -33.78 -29.40
C THR A 297 -3.26 -34.82 -29.35
N LYS A 298 -3.37 -35.63 -30.40
CA LYS A 298 -4.18 -36.85 -30.33
C LYS A 298 -3.43 -37.87 -29.48
N LYS A 299 -4.18 -38.79 -28.86
CA LYS A 299 -3.60 -39.91 -28.12
C LYS A 299 -2.64 -40.67 -29.03
N GLY A 300 -1.34 -40.67 -28.69
CA GLY A 300 -0.28 -41.32 -29.45
C GLY A 300 0.60 -40.39 -30.29
N ASP A 301 0.23 -39.11 -30.44
CA ASP A 301 1.14 -38.12 -31.00
C ASP A 301 2.30 -37.87 -30.01
N PRO A 302 3.52 -37.57 -30.51
CA PRO A 302 4.63 -37.18 -29.65
C PRO A 302 4.25 -35.95 -28.83
N GLU A 303 4.78 -35.88 -27.61
CA GLU A 303 4.55 -34.73 -26.72
C GLU A 303 4.97 -33.42 -27.42
N PRO A 304 4.16 -32.35 -27.35
CA PRO A 304 4.52 -31.09 -27.96
C PRO A 304 5.79 -30.54 -27.31
N LYS A 305 6.68 -30.00 -28.15
CA LYS A 305 7.93 -29.36 -27.73
C LYS A 305 7.76 -27.85 -27.83
N LEU A 306 8.39 -27.11 -26.93
CA LEU A 306 8.37 -25.65 -26.98
C LEU A 306 9.11 -25.21 -28.26
N PRO A 307 8.53 -24.32 -29.09
CA PRO A 307 9.21 -23.82 -30.28
C PRO A 307 10.54 -23.15 -29.91
N GLY A 308 11.58 -23.37 -30.72
CA GLY A 308 12.89 -22.74 -30.49
C GLY A 308 12.89 -21.21 -30.65
N GLU A 309 11.84 -20.64 -31.23
CA GLU A 309 11.62 -19.20 -31.37
C GLU A 309 10.98 -18.56 -30.12
N ASP A 310 10.60 -19.35 -29.11
CA ASP A 310 10.04 -18.81 -27.87
C ASP A 310 11.10 -17.95 -27.14
N PRO A 311 10.76 -16.72 -26.71
CA PRO A 311 11.72 -15.81 -26.09
C PRO A 311 12.35 -16.38 -24.82
N ASP A 312 11.69 -17.33 -24.16
CA ASP A 312 12.12 -17.93 -22.91
C ASP A 312 12.86 -19.26 -23.10
N ALA A 313 12.93 -19.81 -24.32
CA ALA A 313 13.44 -21.17 -24.57
C ALA A 313 14.87 -21.41 -24.06
N THR A 314 15.75 -20.41 -24.19
CA THR A 314 17.15 -20.52 -23.72
C THR A 314 17.24 -20.55 -22.19
N ALA A 315 16.48 -19.67 -21.52
CA ALA A 315 16.46 -19.60 -20.06
C ALA A 315 15.80 -20.83 -19.44
N LEU A 316 14.72 -21.34 -20.06
CA LEU A 316 14.08 -22.59 -19.65
C LEU A 316 14.99 -23.81 -19.84
N THR A 317 15.73 -23.89 -20.94
CA THR A 317 16.71 -24.97 -21.18
C THR A 317 17.77 -24.98 -20.07
N ALA A 318 18.25 -23.81 -19.66
CA ALA A 318 19.21 -23.67 -18.57
C ALA A 318 18.59 -24.03 -17.21
N LEU A 319 17.36 -23.59 -16.94
CA LEU A 319 16.64 -23.83 -15.68
C LEU A 319 16.29 -25.31 -15.48
N LEU A 320 15.78 -25.95 -16.53
CA LEU A 320 15.31 -27.33 -16.51
C LEU A 320 16.45 -28.34 -16.72
N GLY A 321 17.57 -27.92 -17.32
CA GLY A 321 18.69 -28.80 -17.64
C GLY A 321 18.39 -29.81 -18.76
N VAL A 322 17.43 -29.51 -19.64
CA VAL A 322 16.99 -30.38 -20.75
C VAL A 322 17.09 -29.67 -22.09
N GLN A 323 17.50 -30.39 -23.15
CA GLN A 323 17.58 -29.81 -24.50
C GLN A 323 16.21 -29.60 -25.15
N GLU A 324 15.22 -30.41 -24.78
CA GLU A 324 13.87 -30.34 -25.32
C GLU A 324 12.88 -30.05 -24.20
N ILE A 325 12.25 -28.89 -24.25
CA ILE A 325 11.28 -28.45 -23.23
C ILE A 325 9.90 -29.02 -23.60
N THR A 326 9.39 -29.90 -22.73
CA THR A 326 8.06 -30.52 -22.85
C THR A 326 7.22 -30.27 -21.58
N CYS A 327 5.91 -30.52 -21.65
CA CYS A 327 5.02 -30.41 -20.48
C CYS A 327 5.50 -31.30 -19.33
N THR A 328 5.97 -32.51 -19.63
CA THR A 328 6.50 -33.47 -18.67
C THR A 328 7.73 -32.90 -17.98
N SER A 329 8.70 -32.35 -18.73
CA SER A 329 9.90 -31.75 -18.14
C SER A 329 9.60 -30.57 -17.20
N ILE A 330 8.66 -29.70 -17.58
CA ILE A 330 8.21 -28.58 -16.74
C ILE A 330 7.53 -29.11 -15.48
N LYS A 331 6.63 -30.10 -15.63
CA LYS A 331 5.90 -30.68 -14.51
C LYS A 331 6.86 -31.31 -13.49
N GLU A 332 7.78 -32.15 -13.94
CA GLU A 332 8.76 -32.84 -13.08
C GLU A 332 9.62 -31.84 -12.30
N TRP A 333 10.11 -30.79 -12.97
CA TRP A 333 10.89 -29.75 -12.32
C TRP A 333 10.06 -28.98 -11.28
N CYS A 334 8.82 -28.62 -11.61
CA CYS A 334 7.93 -27.89 -10.70
C CYS A 334 7.63 -28.71 -9.45
N SER A 335 7.31 -29.99 -9.61
CA SER A 335 7.07 -30.92 -8.50
C SER A 335 8.31 -31.09 -7.63
N ALA A 336 9.50 -31.23 -8.24
CA ALA A 336 10.75 -31.37 -7.51
C ALA A 336 11.13 -30.12 -6.69
N ASN A 337 10.76 -28.93 -7.18
CA ASN A 337 11.11 -27.65 -6.55
C ASN A 337 9.99 -27.06 -5.69
N GLY A 338 8.83 -27.72 -5.61
CA GLY A 338 7.66 -27.21 -4.87
C GLY A 338 7.05 -25.94 -5.49
N VAL A 339 7.17 -25.79 -6.81
CA VAL A 339 6.68 -24.63 -7.55
C VAL A 339 5.28 -24.93 -8.08
N PRO A 340 4.26 -24.17 -7.68
CA PRO A 340 2.92 -24.41 -8.16
C PRO A 340 2.78 -23.84 -9.58
N THR A 341 2.53 -24.71 -10.55
CA THR A 341 2.18 -24.33 -11.93
C THR A 341 0.92 -25.05 -12.34
N ARG A 342 0.30 -24.63 -13.45
CA ARG A 342 -0.90 -25.29 -13.99
C ARG A 342 -0.73 -26.80 -14.18
N LEU A 343 0.48 -27.26 -14.47
CA LEU A 343 0.79 -28.67 -14.73
C LEU A 343 0.98 -29.49 -13.43
N ALA A 344 1.28 -28.84 -12.32
CA ALA A 344 1.59 -29.46 -11.02
C ALA A 344 0.64 -29.05 -9.88
N LEU A 345 -0.54 -28.54 -10.23
CA LEU A 345 -1.54 -28.03 -9.29
C LEU A 345 -1.99 -29.05 -8.22
N ASP A 346 -2.10 -30.31 -8.60
CA ASP A 346 -2.58 -31.37 -7.70
C ASP A 346 -1.55 -31.75 -6.63
N GLU A 347 -0.27 -31.39 -6.84
CA GLU A 347 0.87 -31.84 -6.04
C GLU A 347 1.36 -30.74 -5.09
N VAL A 348 1.17 -29.46 -5.45
CA VAL A 348 1.74 -28.32 -4.72
C VAL A 348 0.63 -27.39 -4.21
N ALA A 349 0.26 -27.58 -2.94
CA ALA A 349 -0.74 -26.76 -2.26
C ALA A 349 -0.17 -25.44 -1.74
N GLN A 350 0.32 -24.57 -2.62
CA GLN A 350 0.90 -23.27 -2.26
C GLN A 350 -0.06 -22.10 -2.59
N PRO A 351 -0.23 -21.13 -1.67
CA PRO A 351 -1.13 -19.97 -1.85
C PRO A 351 -0.64 -18.99 -2.94
N PHE A 352 0.61 -19.12 -3.38
CA PHE A 352 1.21 -18.29 -4.42
C PHE A 352 0.45 -18.35 -5.76
N TYR A 353 0.04 -19.54 -6.19
CA TYR A 353 -0.55 -19.71 -7.53
C TYR A 353 -1.91 -19.00 -7.71
N PRO A 354 -2.85 -19.05 -6.76
CA PRO A 354 -4.05 -18.20 -6.80
C PRO A 354 -3.74 -16.71 -7.04
N TRP A 355 -2.72 -16.15 -6.39
CA TRP A 355 -2.35 -14.75 -6.57
C TRP A 355 -1.79 -14.44 -7.96
N GLU A 356 -1.00 -15.35 -8.53
CA GLU A 356 -0.49 -15.17 -9.89
C GLU A 356 -1.62 -15.22 -10.93
N GLN A 357 -2.63 -16.08 -10.71
CA GLN A 357 -3.82 -16.09 -11.56
C GLN A 357 -4.66 -14.81 -11.38
N ALA A 358 -4.74 -14.26 -10.16
CA ALA A 358 -5.40 -12.97 -9.91
C ALA A 358 -4.72 -11.83 -10.68
N ARG A 359 -3.37 -11.80 -10.66
CA ARG A 359 -2.57 -10.81 -11.40
C ARG A 359 -2.88 -10.86 -12.90
N LEU A 360 -2.92 -12.06 -13.49
CA LEU A 360 -3.24 -12.22 -14.91
C LEU A 360 -4.62 -11.68 -15.25
N VAL A 361 -5.64 -11.90 -14.41
CA VAL A 361 -6.99 -11.34 -14.63
C VAL A 361 -7.00 -9.81 -14.48
N VAL A 362 -6.26 -9.25 -13.53
CA VAL A 362 -6.19 -7.79 -13.34
C VAL A 362 -5.44 -7.09 -14.49
N GLU A 363 -4.37 -7.69 -15.02
CA GLU A 363 -3.63 -7.14 -16.16
C GLU A 363 -4.34 -7.35 -17.49
N ASN A 364 -5.08 -8.46 -17.62
CA ASN A 364 -5.85 -8.80 -18.80
C ASN A 364 -7.23 -9.35 -18.40
N PRO A 365 -8.23 -8.47 -18.22
CA PRO A 365 -9.59 -8.87 -17.81
C PRO A 365 -10.25 -9.89 -18.76
N ASP A 366 -9.82 -9.94 -20.02
CA ASP A 366 -10.30 -10.87 -21.03
C ASP A 366 -9.63 -12.26 -20.98
N ASP A 367 -8.67 -12.48 -20.07
CA ASP A 367 -8.04 -13.78 -19.87
C ASP A 367 -9.00 -14.78 -19.19
N LYS A 368 -9.90 -15.33 -20.01
CA LYS A 368 -10.85 -16.39 -19.62
C LYS A 368 -10.13 -17.63 -19.09
N ALA A 369 -8.88 -17.87 -19.47
CA ALA A 369 -8.14 -19.04 -19.02
C ALA A 369 -7.70 -18.85 -17.56
N ALA A 370 -7.14 -17.69 -17.20
CA ALA A 370 -6.79 -17.35 -15.82
C ALA A 370 -8.03 -17.38 -14.90
N ARG A 371 -9.13 -16.77 -15.31
CA ARG A 371 -10.38 -16.78 -14.53
C ARG A 371 -10.94 -18.19 -14.35
N LYS A 372 -10.92 -19.03 -15.39
CA LYS A 372 -11.31 -20.44 -15.30
C LYS A 372 -10.41 -21.23 -14.34
N ARG A 373 -9.11 -20.91 -14.27
CA ARG A 373 -8.19 -21.56 -13.33
C ARG A 373 -8.51 -21.16 -11.88
N LEU A 374 -8.78 -19.88 -11.60
CA LEU A 374 -9.29 -19.45 -10.30
C LEU A 374 -10.59 -20.18 -9.92
N GLU A 375 -11.51 -20.33 -10.88
CA GLU A 375 -12.77 -21.06 -10.68
C GLU A 375 -12.54 -22.56 -10.41
N GLN A 376 -11.53 -23.17 -11.01
CA GLN A 376 -11.14 -24.55 -10.71
C GLN A 376 -10.56 -24.68 -9.29
N LEU A 377 -9.71 -23.73 -8.89
CA LEU A 377 -9.12 -23.67 -7.55
C LEU A 377 -10.19 -23.45 -6.46
N SER A 378 -11.23 -22.68 -6.74
CA SER A 378 -12.34 -22.45 -5.80
C SER A 378 -13.28 -23.66 -5.64
N ARG A 379 -13.19 -24.63 -6.55
CA ARG A 379 -13.96 -25.90 -6.50
C ARG A 379 -13.17 -27.06 -5.91
N GLY A 380 -11.85 -27.08 -6.04
CA GLY A 380 -11.00 -28.22 -5.69
C GLY A 380 -9.93 -27.95 -4.62
N GLY A 381 -9.20 -29.01 -4.27
CA GLY A 381 -7.92 -28.91 -3.55
C GLY A 381 -7.98 -28.57 -2.05
N ASN A 382 -6.87 -28.01 -1.58
CA ASN A 382 -6.65 -27.61 -0.19
C ASN A 382 -7.66 -26.52 0.24
N ARG A 383 -8.26 -26.67 1.42
CA ARG A 383 -9.26 -25.73 1.96
C ARG A 383 -8.78 -24.27 1.98
N ALA A 384 -7.49 -24.04 2.28
CA ALA A 384 -6.92 -22.70 2.32
C ALA A 384 -6.85 -22.08 0.92
N ILE A 385 -6.36 -22.83 -0.08
CA ILE A 385 -6.33 -22.39 -1.48
C ILE A 385 -7.74 -22.12 -2.00
N ARG A 386 -8.68 -23.02 -1.68
CA ARG A 386 -10.08 -22.88 -2.07
C ARG A 386 -10.67 -21.59 -1.52
N ARG A 387 -10.45 -21.31 -0.24
CA ARG A 387 -10.94 -20.09 0.40
C ARG A 387 -10.33 -18.85 -0.23
N LEU A 388 -9.01 -18.85 -0.42
CA LEU A 388 -8.30 -17.76 -1.06
C LEU A 388 -8.80 -17.50 -2.49
N ALA A 389 -8.99 -18.54 -3.30
CA ALA A 389 -9.51 -18.41 -4.66
C ALA A 389 -10.93 -17.83 -4.68
N LEU A 390 -11.80 -18.21 -3.73
CA LEU A 390 -13.13 -17.61 -3.57
C LEU A 390 -13.02 -16.12 -3.24
N ASP A 391 -12.21 -15.75 -2.24
CA ASP A 391 -12.06 -14.37 -1.81
C ASP A 391 -11.48 -13.48 -2.95
N ILE A 392 -10.54 -14.02 -3.74
CA ILE A 392 -10.00 -13.34 -4.93
C ILE A 392 -11.08 -13.15 -6.00
N MET A 393 -11.84 -14.22 -6.33
CA MET A 393 -12.90 -14.12 -7.34
C MET A 393 -13.99 -13.14 -6.94
N ASP A 394 -14.42 -13.16 -5.68
CA ASP A 394 -15.40 -12.20 -5.17
C ASP A 394 -14.89 -10.76 -5.33
N GLY A 395 -13.60 -10.52 -5.07
CA GLY A 395 -12.96 -9.23 -5.33
C GLY A 395 -12.95 -8.82 -6.81
N LEU A 396 -12.59 -9.73 -7.71
CA LEU A 396 -12.57 -9.50 -9.16
C LEU A 396 -13.98 -9.27 -9.73
N ASP A 397 -14.97 -10.02 -9.27
CA ASP A 397 -16.36 -9.91 -9.70
C ASP A 397 -16.97 -8.57 -9.25
N ASN A 398 -16.68 -8.15 -8.02
CA ASN A 398 -17.08 -6.82 -7.53
C ASN A 398 -16.48 -5.69 -8.37
N MET A 399 -15.26 -5.84 -8.89
CA MET A 399 -14.66 -4.86 -9.80
C MET A 399 -15.32 -4.86 -11.17
N ALA A 400 -15.58 -6.04 -11.75
CA ALA A 400 -16.25 -6.14 -13.05
C ALA A 400 -17.69 -5.60 -13.01
N ASP A 401 -18.41 -5.88 -11.93
CA ASP A 401 -19.76 -5.34 -11.68
C ASP A 401 -19.72 -3.82 -11.55
N PHE A 402 -18.67 -3.27 -10.91
CA PHE A 402 -18.46 -1.83 -10.83
C PHE A 402 -18.30 -1.21 -12.22
N GLU A 403 -17.42 -1.75 -13.06
CA GLU A 403 -17.21 -1.25 -14.42
C GLU A 403 -18.46 -1.36 -15.30
N SER A 404 -19.18 -2.49 -15.21
CA SER A 404 -20.42 -2.71 -15.97
C SER A 404 -21.52 -1.71 -15.60
N GLN A 405 -21.57 -1.28 -14.34
CA GLN A 405 -22.53 -0.29 -13.85
C GLN A 405 -22.14 1.15 -14.25
N PHE A 406 -20.90 1.39 -14.67
CA PHE A 406 -20.39 2.71 -15.05
C PHE A 406 -19.67 2.72 -16.42
N PRO A 407 -20.35 2.28 -17.51
CA PRO A 407 -19.72 2.08 -18.81
C PRO A 407 -19.22 3.39 -19.47
N ASN A 408 -19.73 4.56 -19.01
CA ASN A 408 -19.39 5.87 -19.55
C ASN A 408 -18.22 6.57 -18.84
N ALA A 409 -17.57 5.95 -17.85
CA ALA A 409 -16.38 6.53 -17.20
C ALA A 409 -15.23 6.80 -18.18
N ASN A 410 -15.20 6.10 -19.33
CA ASN A 410 -14.13 6.19 -20.33
C ASN A 410 -14.46 7.05 -21.56
N GLY A 411 -15.70 7.55 -21.72
CA GLY A 411 -16.06 8.43 -22.84
C GLY A 411 -15.41 9.82 -22.75
N PRO A 412 -15.10 10.48 -23.88
CA PRO A 412 -14.81 11.91 -23.87
C PRO A 412 -16.10 12.69 -23.49
N LEU A 413 -15.94 13.75 -22.68
CA LEU A 413 -17.03 14.68 -22.38
C LEU A 413 -17.60 15.24 -23.69
N LYS A 414 -18.93 15.21 -23.86
CA LYS A 414 -19.63 15.91 -24.94
C LYS A 414 -20.06 17.30 -24.50
#